data_AF-A0AAW8S4E7-F1
#
_entry.id   AF-A0AAW8S4E7-F1
#
_cell.length_a   1.000
_cell.length_b   1.000
_cell.length_c   1.000
_cell.angle_alpha   90.00
_cell.angle_beta   90.00
_cell.angle_gamma   90.00
#
_symmetry.space_group_name_H-M   'P 1'
#
loop_
_entity.id
_entity.type
_entity.pdbx_description
1 polymer ?
#
loop_
_entity_poly.entity_id
_entity_poly.type
_entity_poly.pdbx_seq_one_letter_code
_entity_poly.pdbx_strand_id
1 'polypeptide(L)'
;ENIEEAGEDGLAIDLEEAEAQAEKDVVSEREEALAKQLAEMRKRKRKLVDPLQFEMSIQAEDLSSYVPSFGWEMAPPSDKQIKTLEKLGILPDQIDNAGKATKMLERLEKRRVEGLATPKQIRQLEQRGFLNVGTWSFESASKMIGRIAANGWRLPQGINPSTYVEG
;
A
#
# COMPACT_ATOMS: atom_id res chain seq x y z
N GLU A 1 27.49 62.61 27.81
CA GLU A 1 28.02 62.19 26.49
C GLU A 1 28.63 60.81 26.71
N ASN A 2 28.38 59.74 25.97
CA ASN A 2 27.56 59.41 24.81
C ASN A 2 27.63 57.86 24.72
N ILE A 3 26.47 57.19 24.69
CA ILE A 3 26.12 55.91 24.00
C ILE A 3 27.14 54.75 23.99
N GLU A 4 26.72 53.62 24.58
CA GLU A 4 26.94 52.20 24.20
C GLU A 4 26.20 51.40 25.30
N GLU A 5 24.91 51.05 25.26
CA GLU A 5 24.15 50.19 24.35
C GLU A 5 24.86 48.88 23.96
N ALA A 6 24.24 47.75 24.35
CA ALA A 6 24.54 46.34 24.09
C ALA A 6 25.43 45.58 25.11
N GLY A 7 24.80 44.86 26.06
CA GLY A 7 25.49 43.86 26.88
C GLY A 7 24.59 43.10 27.86
N GLU A 8 24.02 41.99 27.39
CA GLU A 8 23.54 40.84 28.17
C GLU A 8 22.16 40.90 28.87
N ASP A 9 21.10 41.00 28.05
CA ASP A 9 19.83 40.29 28.28
C ASP A 9 20.04 38.76 28.18
N GLY A 10 20.90 38.22 29.04
CA GLY A 10 21.32 36.83 29.02
C GLY A 10 20.31 35.95 29.73
N LEU A 11 19.49 35.22 28.97
CA LEU A 11 18.64 34.12 29.44
C LEU A 11 19.42 33.20 30.40
N ALA A 12 19.27 33.39 31.70
CA ALA A 12 19.54 32.35 32.68
C ALA A 12 18.36 31.38 32.64
N ILE A 13 18.34 30.53 31.62
CA ILE A 13 17.50 29.33 31.64
C ILE A 13 18.01 28.54 32.84
N ASP A 14 17.16 28.31 33.84
CA ASP A 14 17.49 27.44 34.97
C ASP A 14 17.92 26.09 34.40
N LEU A 15 19.15 25.66 34.69
CA LEU A 15 19.76 24.49 34.06
C LEU A 15 18.89 23.24 34.26
N GLU A 16 18.19 23.16 35.40
CA GLU A 16 17.28 22.08 35.75
C GLU A 16 15.98 22.13 34.92
N GLU A 17 15.46 23.33 34.65
CA GLU A 17 14.30 23.53 33.77
C GLU A 17 14.66 23.28 32.29
N ALA A 18 15.87 23.67 31.88
CA ALA A 18 16.42 23.37 30.56
C ALA A 18 16.57 21.87 30.32
N GLU A 19 17.05 21.13 31.32
CA GLU A 19 17.21 19.67 31.26
C GLU A 19 15.85 18.98 31.17
N ALA A 20 14.90 19.36 32.03
CA ALA A 20 13.54 18.79 32.02
C ALA A 20 12.77 19.10 30.72
N GLN A 21 13.00 20.28 30.12
CA GLN A 21 12.42 20.65 28.83
C GLN A 21 13.08 19.87 27.68
N ALA A 22 14.41 19.75 27.67
CA ALA A 22 15.13 18.99 26.67
C ALA A 22 14.74 17.50 26.68
N GLU A 23 14.56 16.87 27.85
CA GLU A 23 14.10 15.49 27.95
C GLU A 23 12.68 15.31 27.37
N LYS A 24 11.76 16.23 27.67
CA LYS A 24 10.40 16.22 27.11
C LYS A 24 10.40 16.43 25.60
N ASP A 25 11.25 17.33 25.11
CA ASP A 25 11.38 17.62 23.68
C ASP A 25 11.89 16.39 22.93
N VAL A 26 12.91 15.68 23.46
CA VAL A 26 13.41 14.42 22.89
C VAL A 26 12.32 13.33 22.84
N VAL A 27 11.49 13.23 23.87
CA VAL A 27 10.36 12.28 23.89
C VAL A 27 9.31 12.67 22.86
N SER A 28 8.95 13.96 22.77
CA SER A 28 7.95 14.44 21.80
C SER A 28 8.41 14.24 20.35
N GLU A 29 9.67 14.53 20.03
CA GLU A 29 10.26 14.30 18.72
C GLU A 29 10.21 12.81 18.33
N ARG A 30 10.47 11.92 19.30
CA ARG A 30 10.39 10.47 19.09
C ARG A 30 8.97 10.01 18.81
N GLU A 31 7.99 10.51 19.57
CA GLU A 31 6.57 10.20 19.37
C GLU A 31 6.06 10.71 18.02
N GLU A 32 6.45 11.92 17.62
CA GLU A 32 6.13 12.47 16.31
C GLU A 32 6.78 11.68 15.17
N ALA A 33 8.05 11.30 15.31
CA ALA A 33 8.74 10.48 14.32
C ALA A 33 8.06 9.12 14.16
N LEU A 34 7.67 8.48 15.27
CA LEU A 34 6.92 7.23 15.27
C LEU A 34 5.53 7.42 14.64
N ALA A 35 4.82 8.50 14.97
CA ALA A 35 3.52 8.83 14.39
C ALA A 35 3.61 9.03 12.86
N LYS A 36 4.65 9.72 12.39
CA LYS A 36 4.94 9.90 10.95
C LYS A 36 5.18 8.54 10.27
N GLN A 37 6.02 7.67 10.85
CA GLN A 37 6.28 6.33 10.32
C GLN A 37 5.00 5.47 10.28
N LEU A 38 4.18 5.50 11.33
CA LEU A 38 2.91 4.79 11.38
C LEU A 38 1.94 5.30 10.30
N ALA A 39 1.87 6.61 10.09
CA ALA A 39 1.04 7.21 9.05
C ALA A 39 1.48 6.79 7.64
N GLU A 40 2.79 6.72 7.39
CA GLU A 40 3.36 6.24 6.13
C GLU A 40 3.05 4.76 5.89
N MET A 41 3.21 3.90 6.91
CA MET A 41 2.85 2.48 6.82
C MET A 41 1.37 2.29 6.53
N ARG A 42 0.48 3.03 7.21
CA ARG A 42 -0.97 3.00 6.95
C ARG A 42 -1.29 3.44 5.53
N LYS A 43 -0.65 4.53 5.06
CA LYS A 43 -0.83 5.05 3.69
C LYS A 43 -0.34 4.04 2.64
N ARG A 44 0.76 3.34 2.90
CA ARG A 44 1.29 2.26 2.05
C ARG A 44 0.31 1.10 1.97
N LYS A 45 -0.14 0.57 3.11
CA LYS A 45 -1.12 -0.53 3.17
C LYS A 45 -2.42 -0.16 2.46
N ARG A 46 -2.92 1.07 2.63
CA ARG A 46 -4.13 1.56 1.92
C ARG A 46 -3.93 1.68 0.40
N LYS A 47 -2.71 1.73 -0.13
CA LYS A 47 -2.43 1.85 -1.57
C LYS A 47 -2.15 0.53 -2.27
N LEU A 48 -1.75 -0.48 -1.53
CA LEU A 48 -1.49 -1.82 -2.04
C LEU A 48 -2.73 -2.71 -1.87
N VAL A 49 -2.73 -3.83 -2.59
CA VAL A 49 -3.76 -4.86 -2.52
C VAL A 49 -3.22 -5.97 -1.63
N ASP A 50 -4.08 -6.47 -0.75
CA ASP A 50 -3.75 -7.65 0.04
C ASP A 50 -3.57 -8.88 -0.89
N PRO A 51 -2.51 -9.69 -0.74
CA PRO A 51 -2.30 -10.87 -1.58
C PRO A 51 -3.47 -11.85 -1.54
N LEU A 52 -4.08 -12.09 -0.37
CA LEU A 52 -5.21 -13.01 -0.22
C LEU A 52 -6.45 -12.47 -0.92
N GLN A 53 -6.70 -11.17 -0.81
CA GLN A 53 -7.76 -10.52 -1.57
C GLN A 53 -7.53 -10.75 -3.07
N PHE A 54 -6.33 -10.46 -3.56
CA PHE A 54 -6.00 -10.62 -4.97
C PHE A 54 -6.16 -12.07 -5.46
N GLU A 55 -5.69 -13.05 -4.67
CA GLU A 55 -5.83 -14.49 -4.94
C GLU A 55 -7.30 -14.89 -5.10
N MET A 56 -8.15 -14.44 -4.18
CA MET A 56 -9.60 -14.67 -4.24
C MET A 56 -10.22 -14.03 -5.48
N SER A 57 -9.86 -12.78 -5.80
CA SER A 57 -10.40 -12.06 -6.96
C SER A 57 -10.12 -12.77 -8.28
N ILE A 58 -8.92 -13.35 -8.43
CA ILE A 58 -8.49 -14.03 -9.66
C ILE A 58 -8.76 -15.54 -9.63
N GLN A 59 -9.41 -16.05 -8.58
CA GLN A 59 -9.71 -17.46 -8.37
C GLN A 59 -8.45 -18.36 -8.47
N ALA A 60 -7.32 -17.89 -7.96
CA ALA A 60 -6.06 -18.64 -7.99
C ALA A 60 -5.92 -19.54 -6.75
N GLU A 61 -6.61 -20.68 -6.79
CA GLU A 61 -6.58 -21.68 -5.71
C GLU A 61 -5.16 -22.17 -5.41
N ASP A 62 -4.31 -22.29 -6.43
CA ASP A 62 -2.91 -22.72 -6.34
C ASP A 62 -2.00 -21.75 -5.57
N LEU A 63 -2.38 -20.48 -5.49
CA LEU A 63 -1.67 -19.48 -4.67
C LEU A 63 -2.15 -19.50 -3.22
N SER A 64 -3.47 -19.63 -3.01
CA SER A 64 -4.07 -19.65 -1.67
C SER A 64 -3.67 -20.88 -0.85
N SER A 65 -3.48 -22.01 -1.52
CA SER A 65 -3.11 -23.31 -0.92
C SER A 65 -1.61 -23.62 -1.03
N TYR A 66 -0.79 -22.63 -1.40
CA TYR A 66 0.62 -22.88 -1.67
C TYR A 66 1.39 -23.30 -0.41
N VAL A 67 2.02 -24.48 -0.49
CA VAL A 67 2.96 -24.98 0.51
C VAL A 67 4.32 -25.15 -0.16
N PRO A 68 5.40 -24.55 0.37
CA PRO A 68 6.77 -24.76 -0.11
C PRO A 68 7.18 -26.24 -0.05
N SER A 69 7.88 -26.70 -1.08
CA SER A 69 8.41 -28.07 -1.15
C SER A 69 9.92 -28.10 -0.91
N PHE A 70 10.62 -27.01 -1.21
CA PHE A 70 12.08 -26.94 -1.11
C PHE A 70 12.53 -25.97 0.00
N GLY A 71 13.66 -26.27 0.64
CA GLY A 71 14.18 -25.48 1.77
C GLY A 71 14.44 -24.00 1.46
N TRP A 72 14.81 -23.68 0.22
CA TRP A 72 15.03 -22.31 -0.22
C TRP A 72 13.72 -21.55 -0.47
N GLU A 73 12.62 -22.24 -0.77
CA GLU A 73 11.30 -21.62 -0.97
C GLU A 73 10.72 -21.11 0.35
N MET A 74 11.08 -21.77 1.47
CA MET A 74 10.68 -21.37 2.83
C MET A 74 11.43 -20.13 3.35
N ALA A 75 12.49 -19.71 2.66
CA ALA A 75 13.20 -18.49 3.01
C ALA A 75 12.27 -17.27 2.88
N PRO A 76 12.51 -16.17 3.62
CA PRO A 76 11.77 -14.94 3.41
C PRO A 76 11.90 -14.45 1.96
N PRO A 77 10.87 -13.75 1.42
CA PRO A 77 10.97 -13.16 0.08
C PRO A 77 12.20 -12.26 -0.07
N SER A 78 12.89 -12.38 -1.21
CA SER A 78 14.02 -11.53 -1.55
C SER A 78 13.59 -10.07 -1.70
N ASP A 79 14.47 -9.12 -1.37
CA ASP A 79 14.26 -7.68 -1.59
C ASP A 79 13.81 -7.35 -3.02
N LYS A 80 14.31 -8.09 -4.02
CA LYS A 80 13.90 -7.92 -5.42
C LYS A 80 12.44 -8.31 -5.61
N GLN A 81 12.00 -9.41 -4.99
CA GLN A 81 10.61 -9.87 -5.06
C GLN A 81 9.69 -8.85 -4.35
N ILE A 82 10.05 -8.42 -3.14
CA ILE A 82 9.31 -7.42 -2.35
C ILE A 82 9.10 -6.14 -3.16
N LYS A 83 10.18 -5.56 -3.69
CA LYS A 83 10.12 -4.33 -4.49
C LYS A 83 9.26 -4.49 -5.75
N THR A 84 9.34 -5.65 -6.40
CA THR A 84 8.56 -5.93 -7.61
C THR A 84 7.07 -6.07 -7.29
N LEU A 85 6.73 -6.78 -6.21
CA LEU A 85 5.35 -6.93 -5.73
C LEU A 85 4.72 -5.57 -5.38
N GLU A 86 5.44 -4.71 -4.63
CA GLU A 86 4.98 -3.36 -4.31
C GLU A 86 4.74 -2.53 -5.57
N LYS A 87 5.65 -2.60 -6.55
CA LYS A 87 5.52 -1.90 -7.83
C LYS A 87 4.25 -2.35 -8.57
N LEU A 88 4.00 -3.65 -8.61
CA LEU A 88 2.81 -4.25 -9.22
C LEU A 88 1.52 -4.04 -8.41
N GLY A 89 1.64 -3.51 -7.19
CA GLY A 89 0.52 -3.11 -6.35
C GLY A 89 0.08 -4.15 -5.33
N ILE A 90 0.86 -5.20 -5.09
CA ILE A 90 0.62 -6.19 -4.04
C ILE A 90 1.35 -5.78 -2.76
N LEU A 91 0.72 -6.01 -1.61
CA LEU A 91 1.32 -5.80 -0.30
C LEU A 91 2.27 -6.98 0.03
N PRO A 92 3.60 -6.78 0.05
CA PRO A 92 4.54 -7.86 0.31
C PRO A 92 4.53 -8.33 1.77
N ASP A 93 4.09 -7.49 2.71
CA ASP A 93 4.08 -7.76 4.16
C ASP A 93 3.24 -8.99 4.56
N GLN A 94 2.42 -9.52 3.66
CA GLN A 94 1.54 -10.69 3.88
C GLN A 94 1.96 -11.90 3.05
N ILE A 95 3.16 -11.88 2.46
CA ILE A 95 3.71 -13.00 1.69
C ILE A 95 4.79 -13.68 2.52
N ASP A 96 4.49 -14.88 2.98
CA ASP A 96 5.28 -15.53 4.04
C ASP A 96 6.65 -16.04 3.56
N ASN A 97 6.78 -16.38 2.26
CA ASN A 97 7.93 -17.11 1.78
C ASN A 97 8.29 -16.80 0.31
N ALA A 98 9.54 -17.04 -0.05
CA ALA A 98 10.12 -16.73 -1.35
C ALA A 98 9.47 -17.52 -2.48
N GLY A 99 9.05 -18.77 -2.22
CA GLY A 99 8.33 -19.59 -3.20
C GLY A 99 6.98 -18.98 -3.58
N LYS A 100 6.20 -18.55 -2.59
CA LYS A 100 4.90 -17.88 -2.78
C LYS A 100 5.07 -16.57 -3.54
N ALA A 101 6.10 -15.80 -3.19
CA ALA A 101 6.43 -14.56 -3.88
C ALA A 101 6.74 -14.80 -5.37
N THR A 102 7.53 -15.83 -5.70
CA THR A 102 7.81 -16.21 -7.10
C THR A 102 6.54 -16.58 -7.85
N LYS A 103 5.71 -17.47 -7.30
CA LYS A 103 4.44 -17.86 -7.94
C LYS A 103 3.50 -16.68 -8.16
N MET A 104 3.42 -15.76 -7.20
CA MET A 104 2.60 -14.56 -7.33
C MET A 104 3.12 -13.66 -8.46
N LEU A 105 4.44 -13.47 -8.57
CA LEU A 105 5.05 -12.70 -9.66
C LEU A 105 4.80 -13.35 -11.02
N GLU A 106 4.94 -14.66 -11.14
CA GLU A 106 4.64 -15.42 -12.36
C GLU A 106 3.17 -15.25 -12.77
N ARG A 107 2.25 -15.33 -11.79
CA ARG A 107 0.82 -15.13 -12.04
C ARG A 107 0.51 -13.71 -12.51
N LEU A 108 1.12 -12.71 -11.90
CA LEU A 108 0.97 -11.30 -12.30
C LEU A 108 1.48 -11.08 -13.73
N GLU A 109 2.61 -11.68 -14.09
CA GLU A 109 3.17 -11.58 -15.43
C GLU A 109 2.26 -12.26 -16.47
N LYS A 110 1.80 -13.48 -16.20
CA LYS A 110 0.86 -14.20 -17.08
C LYS A 110 -0.39 -13.37 -17.35
N ARG A 111 -1.00 -12.82 -16.30
CA ARG A 111 -2.18 -11.95 -16.42
C ARG A 111 -1.91 -10.69 -17.24
N ARG A 112 -0.72 -10.10 -17.10
CA ARG A 112 -0.31 -8.93 -17.88
C ARG A 112 -0.24 -9.27 -19.37
N VAL A 113 0.34 -10.40 -19.72
CA VAL A 113 0.42 -10.89 -21.10
C VAL A 113 -0.96 -11.18 -21.67
N GLU A 114 -1.86 -11.75 -20.87
CA GLU A 114 -3.27 -12.00 -21.22
C GLU A 114 -4.12 -10.72 -21.28
N GLY A 115 -3.55 -9.55 -20.95
CA GLY A 115 -4.26 -8.28 -20.99
C GLY A 115 -5.35 -8.15 -19.92
N LEU A 116 -5.21 -8.83 -18.78
CA LEU A 116 -6.18 -8.81 -17.69
C LEU A 116 -5.97 -7.64 -16.73
N ALA A 117 -7.00 -7.33 -15.95
CA ALA A 117 -6.98 -6.26 -14.96
C ALA A 117 -5.83 -6.43 -13.96
N THR A 118 -5.15 -5.32 -13.70
CA THR A 118 -4.08 -5.20 -12.70
C THR A 118 -4.64 -5.29 -11.28
N PRO A 119 -3.82 -5.66 -10.27
CA PRO A 119 -4.27 -5.67 -8.87
C PRO A 119 -4.91 -4.34 -8.44
N LYS A 120 -4.29 -3.21 -8.82
CA LYS A 120 -4.79 -1.88 -8.47
C LYS A 120 -6.18 -1.61 -9.06
N GLN A 121 -6.43 -2.03 -10.29
CA GLN A 121 -7.75 -1.89 -10.94
C GLN A 121 -8.79 -2.78 -10.27
N ILE A 122 -8.45 -4.04 -10.00
CA ILE A 122 -9.30 -5.00 -9.29
C ILE A 122 -9.74 -4.40 -7.96
N ARG A 123 -8.80 -4.00 -7.13
CA ARG A 123 -9.10 -3.41 -5.82
C ARG A 123 -9.97 -2.16 -5.94
N GLN A 124 -9.68 -1.28 -6.90
CA GLN A 124 -10.44 -0.04 -7.09
C GLN A 124 -11.93 -0.33 -7.40
N LEU A 125 -12.19 -1.36 -8.19
CA LEU A 125 -13.54 -1.76 -8.58
C LEU A 125 -14.22 -2.58 -7.47
N GLU A 126 -13.53 -3.51 -6.83
CA GLU A 126 -14.07 -4.29 -5.71
C GLU A 126 -14.44 -3.42 -4.51
N GLN A 127 -13.66 -2.37 -4.20
CA GLN A 127 -14.01 -1.38 -3.18
C GLN A 127 -15.34 -0.66 -3.45
N ARG A 128 -15.84 -0.73 -4.70
CA ARG A 128 -17.12 -0.15 -5.13
C ARG A 128 -18.21 -1.20 -5.30
N GLY A 129 -17.95 -2.46 -4.91
CA GLY A 129 -18.91 -3.56 -4.97
C GLY A 129 -18.95 -4.30 -6.30
N PHE A 130 -18.03 -4.04 -7.23
CA PHE A 130 -17.93 -4.85 -8.44
C PHE A 130 -17.43 -6.26 -8.08
N LEU A 131 -18.04 -7.28 -8.69
CA LEU A 131 -17.69 -8.67 -8.46
C LEU A 131 -16.93 -9.25 -9.67
N ASN A 132 -16.21 -10.33 -9.45
CA ASN A 132 -15.47 -11.08 -10.47
C ASN A 132 -14.50 -10.21 -11.32
N VAL A 133 -13.99 -9.11 -10.76
CA VAL A 133 -13.12 -8.17 -11.49
C VAL A 133 -11.80 -8.82 -11.90
N GLY A 134 -11.40 -9.91 -11.23
CA GLY A 134 -10.22 -10.68 -11.62
C GLY A 134 -10.31 -11.29 -13.02
N THR A 135 -11.50 -11.48 -13.59
CA THR A 135 -11.66 -11.97 -14.97
C THR A 135 -11.70 -10.86 -16.00
N TRP A 136 -11.75 -9.59 -15.57
CA TRP A 136 -11.91 -8.47 -16.49
C TRP A 136 -10.66 -8.19 -17.28
N SER A 137 -10.83 -7.73 -18.51
CA SER A 137 -9.73 -7.17 -19.29
C SER A 137 -9.22 -5.87 -18.68
N PHE A 138 -7.95 -5.56 -18.93
CA PHE A 138 -7.33 -4.30 -18.57
C PHE A 138 -8.07 -3.10 -19.16
N GLU A 139 -8.53 -3.22 -20.40
CA GLU A 139 -9.22 -2.16 -21.11
C GLU A 139 -10.61 -1.90 -20.50
N SER A 140 -11.41 -2.94 -20.29
CA SER A 140 -12.72 -2.85 -19.65
C SER A 140 -12.63 -2.23 -18.25
N ALA A 141 -11.68 -2.70 -17.44
CA ALA A 141 -11.45 -2.17 -16.11
C ALA A 141 -11.03 -0.69 -16.17
N SER A 142 -10.15 -0.33 -17.11
CA SER A 142 -9.73 1.07 -17.33
C SER A 142 -10.89 1.95 -17.76
N LYS A 143 -11.75 1.48 -18.67
CA LYS A 143 -12.93 2.20 -19.15
C LYS A 143 -13.92 2.44 -18.02
N MET A 144 -14.20 1.42 -17.19
CA MET A 144 -15.08 1.59 -16.03
C MET A 144 -14.52 2.58 -15.02
N ILE A 145 -13.23 2.46 -14.68
CA ILE A 145 -12.55 3.40 -13.77
C ILE A 145 -12.58 4.82 -14.35
N GLY A 146 -12.37 4.98 -15.65
CA GLY A 146 -12.47 6.26 -16.34
C GLY A 146 -13.88 6.88 -16.24
N ARG A 147 -14.94 6.09 -16.43
CA ARG A 147 -16.33 6.55 -16.25
C ARG A 147 -16.60 6.99 -14.82
N ILE A 148 -16.10 6.25 -13.83
CA ILE A 148 -16.21 6.60 -12.41
C ILE A 148 -15.46 7.90 -12.12
N ALA A 149 -14.23 8.05 -12.64
CA ALA A 149 -13.42 9.25 -12.46
C ALA A 149 -14.10 10.49 -13.08
N ALA A 150 -14.63 10.37 -14.30
CA ALA A 150 -15.40 11.42 -14.97
C ALA A 150 -16.68 11.79 -14.21
N ASN A 151 -17.25 10.86 -13.45
CA ASN A 151 -18.42 11.08 -12.59
C ASN A 151 -18.05 11.51 -11.15
N GLY A 152 -16.89 12.16 -10.96
CA GLY A 152 -16.46 12.65 -9.65
C GLY A 152 -16.25 11.54 -8.61
N TRP A 153 -15.76 10.38 -9.06
CA TRP A 153 -15.57 9.16 -8.26
C TRP A 153 -16.85 8.49 -7.73
N ARG A 154 -18.02 8.92 -8.22
CA ARG A 154 -19.31 8.30 -7.92
C ARG A 154 -19.64 7.22 -8.95
N LEU A 155 -20.40 6.21 -8.54
CA LEU A 155 -20.88 5.19 -9.47
C LEU A 155 -21.78 5.83 -10.54
N PRO A 156 -21.56 5.54 -11.84
CA PRO A 156 -22.41 6.05 -12.91
C PRO A 156 -23.87 5.59 -12.73
N GLN A 157 -24.81 6.44 -13.11
CA GLN A 157 -26.24 6.13 -13.05
C GLN A 157 -26.56 4.87 -13.87
N GLY A 158 -27.41 4.00 -13.31
CA GLY A 158 -27.82 2.74 -13.96
C GLY A 158 -26.81 1.60 -13.89
N ILE A 159 -25.63 1.78 -13.28
CA ILE A 159 -24.68 0.70 -13.03
C ILE A 159 -24.90 0.12 -11.64
N ASN A 160 -25.25 -1.16 -11.58
CA ASN A 160 -25.21 -1.93 -10.33
C ASN A 160 -23.92 -2.77 -10.30
N PRO A 161 -22.95 -2.43 -9.43
CA PRO A 161 -21.65 -3.12 -9.37
C PRO A 161 -21.77 -4.64 -9.17
N SER A 162 -22.71 -5.08 -8.33
CA SER A 162 -22.87 -6.48 -7.95
C SER A 162 -23.34 -7.39 -9.10
N THR A 163 -24.01 -6.81 -10.10
CA THR A 163 -24.55 -7.55 -11.25
C THR A 163 -23.89 -7.14 -12.56
N TYR A 164 -22.91 -6.25 -12.53
CA TYR A 164 -22.27 -5.73 -13.73
C TYR A 164 -21.27 -6.76 -14.28
N VAL A 165 -21.42 -7.07 -15.56
CA VAL A 165 -20.50 -7.92 -16.33
C VAL A 165 -19.84 -7.02 -17.38
N GLU A 166 -18.53 -7.18 -17.58
CA GLU A 166 -17.86 -6.48 -18.69
C GLU A 166 -18.44 -6.94 -20.03
N GLY A 167 -18.53 -6.01 -20.99
CA GLY A 167 -19.04 -6.26 -22.33
C GLY A 167 -18.29 -5.45 -23.36
#